data_AF-A0A8K0G3E7-F1
#
_entry.id   AF-A0A8K0G3E7-F1
#
_cell.length_a   1.000
_cell.length_b   1.000
_cell.length_c   1.000
_cell.angle_alpha   90.00
_cell.angle_beta   90.00
_cell.angle_gamma   90.00
#
_symmetry.space_group_name_H-M   'P 1'
#
loop_
_entity.id
_entity.type
_entity.pdbx_description
1 polymer ?
#
loop_
_entity_poly.entity_id
_entity_poly.type
_entity_poly.pdbx_seq_one_letter_code
_entity_poly.pdbx_strand_id
1 'polypeptide(L)'
;MLLVFGYCQRNGRKCVTEHTRRFPTRRVQNHQIFAAVERRLCETGHFAPVTADCGSERMIRTFVVEEEILERVAKDTKHQTLNFSSMSIKNCRP
;
A
#
# COMPACT_ATOMS: atom_id res chain seq x y z
N MET A 1 3.96 2.96 -13.83
CA MET A 1 3.73 2.26 -15.11
C MET A 1 3.59 3.23 -16.26
N LEU A 2 2.53 4.06 -16.32
CA LEU A 2 2.27 4.96 -17.44
C LEU A 2 3.40 5.96 -17.73
N LEU A 3 4.01 6.55 -16.68
CA LEU A 3 5.15 7.45 -16.84
C LEU A 3 6.35 6.78 -17.55
N VAL A 4 6.63 5.52 -17.19
CA VAL A 4 7.69 4.73 -17.85
C VAL A 4 7.28 4.39 -19.29
N PHE A 5 6.00 4.12 -19.53
CA PHE A 5 5.49 3.82 -20.86
C PHE A 5 5.61 5.01 -21.82
N GLY A 6 5.25 6.21 -21.34
CA GLY A 6 5.46 7.47 -22.08
C GLY A 6 6.94 7.73 -22.35
N TYR A 7 7.79 7.60 -21.33
CA TYR A 7 9.24 7.77 -21.47
C TYR A 7 9.86 6.85 -22.53
N CYS A 8 9.42 5.59 -22.57
CA CYS A 8 9.90 4.60 -23.53
C CYS A 8 9.20 4.66 -24.89
N GLN A 9 8.49 5.74 -25.21
CA GLN A 9 7.79 5.93 -26.49
C GLN A 9 6.83 4.77 -26.81
N ARG A 10 6.07 4.32 -25.80
CA ARG A 10 5.12 3.20 -25.90
C ARG A 10 5.73 1.85 -26.29
N ASN A 11 7.04 1.66 -26.11
CA ASN A 11 7.69 0.38 -26.33
C ASN A 11 7.74 -0.45 -25.04
N GLY A 12 6.84 -1.42 -24.90
CA GLY A 12 6.73 -2.25 -23.71
C GLY A 12 8.00 -3.01 -23.34
N ARG A 13 8.83 -3.44 -24.31
CA ARG A 13 10.09 -4.14 -24.02
C ARG A 13 11.12 -3.21 -23.39
N LYS A 14 11.26 -2.00 -23.93
CA LYS A 14 12.12 -0.96 -23.33
C LYS A 14 11.63 -0.58 -21.92
N CYS A 15 10.31 -0.57 -21.71
CA CYS A 15 9.72 -0.30 -20.40
C CYS A 15 10.09 -1.33 -19.35
N VAL A 16 10.21 -2.61 -19.70
CA VAL A 16 10.63 -3.64 -18.76
C VAL A 16 12.03 -3.33 -18.23
N THR A 17 12.98 -3.06 -19.13
CA THR A 17 14.36 -2.70 -18.76
C THR A 17 14.40 -1.43 -17.91
N GLU A 18 13.71 -0.37 -18.34
CA GLU A 18 13.67 0.90 -17.61
C GLU A 18 12.94 0.79 -16.26
N HIS A 19 11.89 -0.02 -16.18
CA HIS A 19 11.15 -0.23 -14.94
C HIS A 19 11.99 -0.99 -13.91
N THR A 20 12.69 -2.05 -14.34
CA THR A 20 13.61 -2.81 -13.47
C THR A 20 14.76 -1.93 -12.99
N ARG A 21 15.32 -1.08 -13.86
CA ARG A 21 16.38 -0.14 -13.52
C ARG A 21 15.93 0.89 -12.48
N ARG A 22 14.74 1.46 -12.63
CA ARG A 22 14.21 2.51 -11.73
C ARG A 22 13.67 1.95 -10.41
N PHE A 23 13.13 0.73 -10.43
CA PHE A 23 12.45 0.13 -9.29
C PHE A 23 12.94 -1.30 -9.04
N PRO A 24 14.20 -1.48 -8.62
CA PRO A 24 14.83 -2.80 -8.51
C PRO A 24 14.13 -3.74 -7.52
N THR A 25 13.52 -3.21 -6.46
CA THR A 25 12.80 -4.00 -5.44
C THR A 25 11.38 -4.41 -5.89
N ARG A 26 10.84 -3.81 -6.96
CA ARG A 26 9.48 -4.11 -7.43
C ARG A 26 9.50 -5.31 -8.39
N ARG A 27 8.48 -6.16 -8.30
CA ARG A 27 8.28 -7.24 -9.27
C ARG A 27 8.22 -6.70 -10.69
N VAL A 28 9.04 -7.27 -11.56
CA VAL A 28 9.07 -6.97 -13.00
C VAL A 28 7.77 -7.43 -13.63
N GLN A 29 7.09 -6.51 -14.32
CA GLN A 29 5.84 -6.79 -15.02
C GLN A 29 6.11 -7.31 -16.43
N ASN A 30 5.15 -8.05 -16.99
CA ASN A 30 5.18 -8.43 -18.40
C ASN A 30 5.10 -7.16 -19.27
N HIS A 31 5.89 -7.08 -20.35
CA HIS A 31 5.90 -5.97 -21.30
C HIS A 31 4.51 -5.58 -21.85
N GLN A 32 3.59 -6.54 -21.95
CA GLN A 32 2.21 -6.29 -22.41
C GLN A 32 1.38 -5.47 -21.43
N ILE A 33 1.72 -5.50 -20.12
CA ILE A 33 0.96 -4.80 -19.08
C ILE A 33 0.99 -3.29 -19.29
N PHE A 34 2.09 -2.73 -19.80
CA PHE A 34 2.19 -1.29 -20.03
C PHE A 34 1.14 -0.79 -21.03
N ALA A 35 0.97 -1.51 -22.15
CA ALA A 35 -0.05 -1.19 -23.15
C ALA A 35 -1.46 -1.48 -22.62
N ALA A 36 -1.66 -2.58 -21.90
CA ALA A 36 -2.95 -2.92 -21.32
C ALA A 36 -3.44 -1.86 -20.31
N VAL A 37 -2.54 -1.32 -19.49
CA VAL A 37 -2.83 -0.27 -18.51
C VAL A 37 -3.15 1.06 -19.20
N GLU A 38 -2.41 1.45 -20.25
CA GLU A 38 -2.74 2.66 -21.05
C GLU A 38 -4.12 2.50 -21.71
N ARG A 39 -4.36 1.36 -22.36
CA ARG A 39 -5.65 1.08 -23.01
C ARG A 39 -6.81 1.15 -22.02
N ARG A 40 -6.67 0.50 -20.85
CA ARG A 40 -7.71 0.53 -19.82
C ARG A 40 -8.01 1.95 -19.35
N LEU A 41 -6.98 2.79 -19.21
CA LEU A 41 -7.16 4.18 -18.84
C LEU A 41 -7.91 4.96 -19.93
N CYS A 42 -7.57 4.77 -21.20
CA CYS A 42 -8.28 5.41 -22.31
C CYS A 42 -9.75 4.96 -22.40
N GLU A 43 -10.03 3.70 -22.11
CA GLU A 43 -11.39 3.14 -22.17
C GLU A 43 -12.27 3.58 -21.00
N THR A 44 -11.73 3.63 -19.79
CA THR A 44 -12.54 3.81 -18.56
C THR A 44 -12.29 5.13 -17.84
N GLY A 45 -11.21 5.84 -18.15
CA GLY A 45 -10.83 7.11 -17.51
C GLY A 45 -10.33 6.96 -16.07
N HIS A 46 -10.35 5.77 -15.48
CA HIS A 46 -9.91 5.56 -14.09
C HIS A 46 -9.36 4.14 -13.86
N PHE A 47 -8.64 3.97 -12.75
CA PHE A 47 -8.23 2.65 -12.25
C PHE A 47 -9.07 2.31 -11.02
N ALA A 48 -9.99 1.35 -11.14
CA ALA A 48 -10.70 0.82 -9.99
C ALA A 48 -9.80 -0.21 -9.26
N PRO A 49 -9.58 -0.07 -7.95
CA PRO A 49 -8.93 -1.12 -7.19
C PRO A 49 -9.81 -2.37 -7.17
N VAL A 50 -9.20 -3.54 -7.36
CA VAL A 50 -9.90 -4.82 -7.18
C VAL A 50 -9.94 -5.10 -5.67
N THR A 51 -11.07 -4.80 -5.03
CA THR A 51 -11.25 -4.97 -3.57
C THR A 51 -12.21 -6.08 -3.20
N ALA A 52 -12.89 -6.71 -4.18
CA ALA A 52 -13.92 -7.72 -3.91
C ALA A 52 -13.37 -8.97 -3.19
N ASP A 53 -12.17 -9.42 -3.57
CA ASP A 53 -11.54 -10.64 -3.02
C ASP A 53 -10.13 -10.39 -2.44
N CYS A 54 -9.75 -9.10 -2.30
CA CYS A 54 -8.41 -8.70 -1.89
C CYS A 54 -8.48 -7.91 -0.58
N GLY A 55 -8.13 -8.58 0.52
CA GLY A 55 -8.07 -8.02 1.87
C GLY A 55 -8.76 -8.94 2.87
N SER A 56 -8.33 -8.90 4.14
CA SER A 56 -9.16 -9.46 5.21
C SER A 56 -10.50 -8.74 5.16
N GLU A 57 -11.60 -9.49 5.32
CA GLU A 57 -12.89 -8.90 5.61
C GLU A 57 -12.67 -7.88 6.72
N ARG A 58 -13.17 -6.64 6.52
CA ARG A 58 -13.18 -5.67 7.61
C ARG A 58 -14.14 -6.23 8.63
N MET A 59 -13.60 -7.01 9.56
CA MET A 59 -14.31 -7.48 10.73
C MET A 59 -14.84 -6.22 11.39
N ILE A 60 -16.15 -6.05 11.30
CA ILE A 60 -16.89 -4.92 11.86
C ILE A 60 -16.29 -4.65 13.22
N ARG A 61 -15.83 -3.40 13.43
CA ARG A 61 -15.36 -2.85 14.70
C ARG A 61 -16.07 -3.57 15.82
N THR A 62 -15.40 -4.57 16.39
CA THR A 62 -16.05 -5.43 17.35
C THR A 62 -16.20 -4.53 18.55
N PHE A 63 -17.42 -4.05 18.78
CA PHE A 63 -17.73 -3.08 19.82
C PHE A 63 -17.11 -3.51 21.16
N VAL A 64 -17.12 -4.82 21.43
CA VAL A 64 -16.47 -5.45 22.60
C VAL A 64 -14.96 -5.18 22.66
N VAL A 65 -14.25 -5.25 21.53
CA VAL A 65 -12.81 -4.96 21.45
C VAL A 65 -12.55 -3.46 21.60
N GLU A 66 -13.38 -2.61 20.99
CA GLU A 66 -13.25 -1.16 21.14
C GLU A 66 -13.51 -0.71 22.58
N GLU A 67 -14.53 -1.26 23.25
CA GLU A 67 -14.82 -1.02 24.67
C GLU A 67 -13.71 -1.55 25.57
N GLU A 68 -13.18 -2.75 25.32
CA GLU A 68 -12.07 -3.30 26.10
C GLU A 68 -10.81 -2.43 25.97
N ILE A 69 -10.53 -1.91 24.77
CA ILE A 69 -9.43 -0.97 24.53
C ILE A 69 -9.69 0.36 25.25
N LEU A 70 -10.90 0.92 25.16
CA LEU A 70 -11.29 2.16 25.83
C LEU A 70 -11.18 2.03 27.36
N GLU A 71 -11.61 0.90 27.92
CA GLU A 71 -11.49 0.62 29.35
C GLU A 71 -10.04 0.49 29.79
N ARG A 72 -9.20 -0.23 29.04
CA ARG A 72 -7.77 -0.34 29.33
C ARG A 72 -7.10 1.03 29.29
N VAL A 73 -7.34 1.81 28.24
CA VAL A 73 -6.80 3.16 28.12
C VAL A 73 -7.28 4.05 29.27
N ALA A 74 -8.56 3.98 29.66
CA ALA A 74 -9.09 4.75 30.79
C ALA A 74 -8.48 4.34 32.15
N LYS A 75 -8.17 3.05 32.34
CA LYS A 75 -7.48 2.53 33.53
C LYS A 75 -6.01 2.98 33.56
N ASP A 76 -5.33 2.96 32.41
CA ASP A 76 -3.92 3.35 32.28
C ASP A 76 -3.71 4.88 32.35
N THR A 77 -4.71 5.66 31.90
CA THR A 77 -4.67 7.14 31.94
C THR A 77 -4.61 7.68 33.37
N LYS A 78 -5.07 6.91 34.37
CA LYS A 78 -4.93 7.27 35.79
C LYS A 78 -3.50 7.11 36.32
N HIS A 79 -2.63 6.42 35.59
CA HIS A 79 -1.26 6.11 36.04
C HIS A 79 -0.15 6.67 35.13
N GLN A 80 -0.45 7.25 33.98
CA GLN A 80 0.57 7.89 33.13
C GLN A 80 0.09 9.18 32.47
N THR A 81 0.17 10.30 33.20
CA THR A 81 0.64 11.56 32.60
C THR A 81 2.15 11.50 32.49
N LEU A 82 2.68 10.71 31.55
CA LEU A 82 4.10 10.73 31.20
C LEU A 82 4.24 11.11 29.73
N ASN A 83 4.54 12.39 29.53
CA ASN A 83 5.21 13.03 28.40
C ASN A 83 5.54 12.14 27.19
N PHE A 84 4.89 12.43 26.07
CA PHE A 84 5.06 11.87 24.73
C PHE A 84 6.43 12.16 24.05
N SER A 85 7.53 12.29 24.80
CA SER A 85 8.84 12.67 24.23
C SER A 85 9.90 11.57 24.21
N SER A 86 9.60 10.34 24.60
CA SER A 86 10.63 9.28 24.54
C SER A 86 10.07 7.87 24.40
N MET A 87 9.73 7.47 23.19
CA MET A 87 9.91 6.07 22.80
C MET A 87 10.85 6.00 21.60
N SER A 88 12.13 5.80 21.95
CA SER A 88 13.19 5.39 21.05
C SER A 88 12.85 4.00 20.52
N ILE A 89 12.60 3.88 19.21
CA ILE A 89 12.39 2.60 18.53
C ILE A 89 13.70 1.83 18.58
N LYS A 90 13.83 0.89 19.52
CA LYS A 90 14.92 -0.10 19.52
C LYS A 90 14.44 -1.34 18.76
N ASN A 91 15.17 -1.58 17.67
CA ASN A 91 15.13 -2.72 16.74
C ASN A 91 14.64 -4.04 17.34
N CYS A 92 13.66 -4.66 16.70
CA CYS A 92 13.37 -6.08 16.86
C CYS A 92 13.87 -6.83 15.61
N ARG A 93 14.87 -7.69 15.83
CA ARG A 93 15.20 -8.86 15.01
C ARG A 93 14.93 -10.10 15.87
N PRO A 94 14.54 -11.22 15.25
CA PRO A 94 15.52 -12.30 15.10
C PRO A 94 15.94 -12.52 13.65
#